data_AF-A0A2E1VYB9-F1
#
_entry.id   AF-A0A2E1VYB9-F1
#
_cell.length_a   1.000
_cell.length_b   1.000
_cell.length_c   1.000
_cell.angle_alpha   90.00
_cell.angle_beta   90.00
_cell.angle_gamma   90.00
#
_symmetry.space_group_name_H-M   'P 1'
#
loop_
_entity.id
_entity.type
_entity.pdbx_description
1 polymer ?
#
loop_
_entity_poly.entity_id
_entity_poly.type
_entity_poly.pdbx_seq_one_letter_code
_entity_poly.pdbx_strand_id
1 'polypeptide(L)' 'MFHPLFCPRFGCPSAERDLAFRYRRSGSYHRKCDGRWIQRFRCLVCHRGFSTQTYKANYRYRKPFLHHALV' A
#
# COMPACT_ATOMS: atom_id res chain seq x y z
N MET A 1 -13.89 -4.80 -1.22
CA MET A 1 -12.50 -5.32 -1.18
C MET A 1 -11.58 -4.25 -1.78
N PHE A 2 -10.45 -3.89 -1.16
CA PHE A 2 -9.57 -2.83 -1.68
C PHE A 2 -8.84 -3.30 -2.95
N HIS A 3 -8.89 -2.48 -4.00
CA HIS A 3 -8.17 -2.68 -5.26
C HIS A 3 -7.18 -1.54 -5.46
N PRO A 4 -5.87 -1.81 -5.42
CA PRO A 4 -4.87 -0.81 -5.71
C PRO A 4 -5.03 -0.25 -7.14
N LEU A 5 -4.96 1.07 -7.28
CA LEU A 5 -5.13 1.76 -8.58
C LEU A 5 -3.80 1.93 -9.34
N PHE A 6 -2.68 2.03 -8.63
CA PHE A 6 -1.34 2.25 -9.21
C PHE A 6 -0.25 1.62 -8.33
N CYS A 7 0.97 1.42 -8.85
CA CYS A 7 2.09 1.00 -8.01
C CYS A 7 2.62 2.19 -7.20
N PRO A 8 2.70 2.14 -5.86
CA PRO A 8 3.09 3.28 -5.04
C PRO A 8 4.61 3.51 -5.02
N ARG A 9 5.37 2.77 -5.85
CA ARG A 9 6.81 2.86 -5.88
C ARG A 9 7.25 3.85 -6.96
N PHE A 10 7.95 4.89 -6.54
CA PHE A 10 8.70 5.77 -7.44
C PHE A 10 9.71 4.98 -8.27
N GLY A 11 9.77 5.22 -9.59
CA GLY A 11 10.60 4.43 -10.50
C GLY A 11 9.91 3.19 -11.08
N CYS A 12 8.61 2.98 -10.83
CA CYS A 12 7.92 1.82 -11.37
C CYS A 12 7.58 2.06 -12.86
N PRO A 13 7.95 1.16 -13.78
CA PRO A 13 7.62 1.32 -15.20
C PRO A 13 6.10 1.44 -15.47
N SER A 14 5.25 0.85 -14.61
CA SER A 14 3.79 0.99 -14.71
C SER A 14 3.24 2.37 -14.34
N ALA A 15 4.07 3.25 -13.79
CA ALA A 15 3.70 4.63 -13.47
C ALA A 15 4.30 5.63 -14.47
N GLU A 16 5.32 5.23 -15.23
CA GLU A 16 6.11 6.14 -16.09
C GLU A 16 5.95 5.86 -17.58
N ARG A 17 5.75 4.60 -17.98
CA ARG A 17 5.83 4.15 -19.39
C ARG A 17 4.50 3.65 -19.94
N ASP A 18 3.39 4.07 -19.32
CA ASP A 18 2.02 3.64 -19.64
C ASP A 18 1.84 2.10 -19.69
N LEU A 19 2.69 1.38 -18.95
CA LEU A 19 2.55 -0.06 -18.81
C LEU A 19 1.38 -0.37 -17.89
N ALA A 20 0.49 -1.25 -18.35
CA ALA A 20 -0.64 -1.71 -17.56
C ALA A 20 -0.20 -2.16 -16.15
N PHE A 21 -0.73 -1.49 -15.13
CA PHE A 21 -0.46 -1.83 -13.76
C PHE A 21 -1.05 -3.20 -13.42
N ARG A 22 -0.18 -4.17 -13.09
CA ARG A 22 -0.55 -5.52 -12.67
C ARG A 22 -0.03 -5.81 -11.27
N TYR A 23 -0.85 -6.46 -10.45
CA TYR A 23 -0.50 -6.84 -9.09
C TYR A 23 -1.12 -8.19 -8.71
N ARG A 24 -0.56 -8.83 -7.68
CA ARG A 24 -1.18 -9.98 -7.00
C ARG A 24 -1.25 -9.77 -5.50
N ARG A 25 -2.22 -10.38 -4.84
CA ARG A 25 -2.25 -10.49 -3.37
C ARG A 25 -1.11 -11.39 -2.91
N SER A 26 -0.45 -11.05 -1.81
CA SER A 26 0.71 -11.80 -1.31
C SER A 26 0.66 -12.04 0.21
N GLY A 27 -0.55 -12.20 0.75
CA GLY A 27 -0.80 -12.40 2.18
C GLY A 27 -1.22 -11.14 2.93
N SER A 28 -1.31 -11.23 4.25
CA SER A 28 -1.71 -10.14 5.14
C SER A 28 -0.80 -10.11 6.37
N TYR A 29 -0.87 -9.03 7.14
CA TYR A 29 -0.24 -8.97 8.47
C TYR A 29 -1.13 -8.23 9.45
N HIS A 30 -1.06 -8.63 10.72
CA HIS A 30 -1.74 -7.94 11.80
C HIS A 30 -0.88 -6.78 12.29
N ARG A 31 -1.40 -5.55 12.22
CA ARG A 31 -0.64 -4.37 12.59
C ARG A 31 -0.77 -4.10 14.09
N LYS A 32 0.37 -4.10 14.78
CA LYS A 32 0.44 -3.98 16.24
C LYS A 32 -0.10 -2.66 16.81
N CYS A 33 -0.02 -1.54 16.08
CA CYS A 33 -0.37 -0.23 16.64
C CYS A 33 -1.88 0.05 16.73
N ASP A 34 -2.71 -0.55 15.88
CA ASP A 34 -4.16 -0.32 15.85
C ASP A 34 -4.98 -1.59 15.61
N GLY A 35 -4.35 -2.78 15.71
CA GLY A 35 -5.03 -4.08 15.59
C GLY A 35 -5.60 -4.39 14.21
N ARG A 36 -5.30 -3.60 13.17
CA ARG A 36 -5.88 -3.81 11.85
C ARG A 36 -5.14 -4.86 11.05
N TRP A 37 -5.88 -5.71 10.35
CA TRP A 37 -5.34 -6.58 9.32
C TRP A 37 -5.04 -5.79 8.04
N ILE A 38 -3.79 -5.85 7.60
CA ILE A 38 -3.30 -5.13 6.43
C ILE A 38 -2.99 -6.12 5.32
N GLN A 39 -3.64 -5.94 4.17
CA GLN A 39 -3.43 -6.76 2.99
C GLN A 39 -2.12 -6.35 2.30
N ARG A 40 -1.29 -7.34 1.97
CA ARG A 40 -0.06 -7.18 1.18
C ARG A 40 -0.32 -7.53 -0.28
N PHE A 41 0.40 -6.84 -1.15
CA PHE A 41 0.39 -7.04 -2.58
C PHE A 41 1.82 -7.07 -3.11
N ARG A 42 2.00 -7.69 -4.27
CA ARG A 42 3.24 -7.62 -5.04
C ARG A 42 2.92 -7.06 -6.42
N CYS A 43 3.63 -6.00 -6.81
CA CYS A 43 3.57 -5.49 -8.17
C CYS A 43 4.18 -6.53 -9.11
N LEU A 44 3.53 -6.81 -10.23
CA LEU A 44 4.04 -7.76 -11.23
C LEU A 44 4.95 -7.09 -12.27
N VAL A 45 5.06 -5.76 -12.24
CA VAL A 45 5.93 -4.98 -13.13
C VAL A 45 7.29 -4.71 -12.49
N CYS A 46 7.33 -4.12 -11.29
CA CYS A 46 8.59 -3.85 -10.58
C CYS A 46 8.95 -4.89 -9.51
N HIS A 47 8.12 -5.92 -9.33
CA HIS A 47 8.29 -7.01 -8.35
C HIS A 47 8.40 -6.58 -6.87
N ARG A 48 8.20 -5.31 -6.53
CA ARG A 48 8.24 -4.83 -5.14
C ARG A 48 6.93 -5.06 -4.40
N GLY A 49 7.04 -5.24 -3.09
CA GLY A 49 5.91 -5.38 -2.18
C GLY A 49 5.33 -4.04 -1.75
N PHE A 50 4.01 -4.00 -1.59
CA PHE A 50 3.27 -2.87 -1.02
C PHE A 50 2.03 -3.39 -0.27
N SER A 51 1.24 -2.51 0.32
CA SER A 51 0.08 -2.91 1.12
C SER A 51 -1.07 -1.91 1.05
N THR A 52 -2.25 -2.27 1.56
CA THR A 52 -3.36 -1.31 1.73
C THR A 52 -2.93 -0.08 2.53
N GLN A 53 -2.03 -0.25 3.52
CA GLN A 53 -1.52 0.85 4.32
C GLN A 53 -0.65 1.82 3.51
N THR A 54 -0.02 1.38 2.42
CA THR A 54 0.81 2.24 1.59
C THR A 54 0.01 3.37 0.92
N TYR A 55 -1.30 3.19 0.74
CA TYR A 55 -2.21 4.19 0.14
C TYR A 55 -2.90 5.11 1.14
N LYS A 56 -2.69 4.91 2.45
CA LYS A 56 -3.30 5.77 3.46
C LYS A 56 -2.44 7.00 3.72
N ALA A 57 -3.07 8.15 3.95
CA ALA A 57 -2.37 9.41 4.26
C ALA A 57 -1.45 9.29 5.50
N ASN A 58 -1.83 8.46 6.47
CA ASN A 58 -1.02 8.20 7.67
C ASN A 58 0.09 7.15 7.47
N TYR A 59 0.43 6.80 6.22
CA TYR A 59 1.54 5.89 5.95
C TYR A 59 2.84 6.44 6.54
N ARG A 60 3.54 5.59 7.32
CA ARG A 60 4.77 5.90 8.09
C ARG A 60 4.59 6.76 9.35
N TYR A 61 3.36 7.08 9.75
CA TYR A 61 3.15 7.75 11.04
C TYR A 61 3.56 6.78 12.16
N ARG A 62 4.41 7.24 13.06
CA ARG A 62 4.86 6.44 14.23
C ARG A 62 3.77 6.33 15.29
N LYS A 63 2.91 7.35 15.39
CA LYS A 63 1.77 7.42 16.32
C LYS A 63 0.50 7.79 15.57
N PRO A 64 -0.06 6.90 14.73
CA PRO A 64 -1.18 7.22 13.85
C PRO A 64 -2.45 7.62 14.61
N PHE A 65 -2.57 7.22 15.88
CA PHE A 65 -3.70 7.54 16.75
C PHE A 65 -3.71 9.00 17.25
N LEU A 66 -2.58 9.71 17.23
CA LEU A 66 -2.53 11.12 17.67
C LEU A 66 -3.09 12.10 16.64
N HIS A 67 -3.23 11.67 15.39
CA HIS A 67 -3.76 12.51 14.30
C HIS A 67 -5.25 12.28 14.03
N HIS A 68 -5.98 11.65 14.96
CA HIS A 68 -7.42 11.42 14.83
C HIS A 68 -8.30 12.69 14.90
N ALA A 69 -7.71 13.89 14.93
CA ALA A 69 -8.44 15.14 15.10
C ALA A 69 -8.88 15.86 13.81
N LEU A 70 -8.56 15.37 12.60
CA LEU A 70 -8.81 16.11 11.35
C LEU A 70 -9.30 15.25 10.17
N VAL A 71 -10.23 14.32 10.39
CA VAL A 71 -10.95 13.64 9.29
C VAL A 71 -12.44 13.82 9.46
#